data_AF-A0A1A9HFK3-F1
#
_entry.id   AF-A0A1A9HFK3-F1
#
_cell.length_a   1.000
_cell.length_b   1.000
_cell.length_c   1.000
_cell.angle_alpha   90.00
_cell.angle_beta   90.00
_cell.angle_gamma   90.00
#
_symmetry.space_group_name_H-M   'P 1'
#
loop_
_entity.id
_entity.type
_entity.pdbx_description
1 polymer ?
#
loop_
_entity_poly.entity_id
_entity_poly.type
_entity_poly.pdbx_seq_one_letter_code
_entity_poly.pdbx_strand_id
1 'polypeptide(L)'
;MVAQPPYVQTLPAEAIQQWTNSVVPRLKFSRSGTFHRLQQRLGAAEVEQVLRAAGRDLERMQPQLADALGIHKRLAADGFLEVGRLATALASSGQTVTVFISIYVQPAVTRSTVAAGSLLQDVSYPHAVVLEGFIPDQTGTLKDGYLFASKDGMSLELTPLADVSALEDAHFLNPFVPTASTADTTRIEELSMRLISGATTGMRRKTVEAHDVSAAISSLGLHQTVPGTMRTRQPLTRGLGSAVYVMPQKHTVRVGSSRVPEAKLIQWFANCVAALQVEAKATKLSNQLLAQMAKRTDMAKLTPVSFQLDYAVLREEGYGEEFTWKAGTDADAVQTEEQLLDAFDVPIDLLPSTVSPTALGPTGTRTFEGKIPTSPALTLRLEVSSDSCQVRSPTGARLGEFVDKTGASEPFLDFVNRLHAMRVSFTGATALYSADGAYASGDVQVAVDQLISFLTSTKDLDGVTSEKGDEPAGFAAYPQESSFRRIEDSGDIAKAASALICGDDRKEIFDYLEISVAERRTRWLHAKMTSGKAPDSPGSLSASALQEAVGQAQKNLAFIRMSSSDKRFTRRDSSLGWQLHAAEAVGHPAGPTSGRGCWGQPAGPGQIARRADG
;
A
#
# COMPACT_ATOMS: atom_id res chain seq x y z
N MET A 1 -35.64 4.98 -52.04
CA MET A 1 -34.93 6.26 -51.81
C MET A 1 -35.14 6.64 -50.35
N VAL A 2 -34.15 6.42 -49.49
CA VAL A 2 -34.18 6.83 -48.08
C VAL A 2 -33.56 8.23 -48.01
N ALA A 3 -34.33 9.22 -47.58
CA ALA A 3 -33.88 10.60 -47.47
C ALA A 3 -32.80 10.73 -46.37
N GLN A 4 -31.70 11.43 -46.67
CA GLN A 4 -30.70 11.79 -45.68
C GLN A 4 -31.29 12.76 -44.64
N PRO A 5 -30.91 12.64 -43.35
CA PRO A 5 -31.39 13.54 -42.31
C PRO A 5 -30.84 14.98 -42.52
N PRO A 6 -31.67 16.02 -42.31
CA PRO A 6 -31.35 17.42 -42.69
C PRO A 6 -30.40 18.17 -41.74
N TYR A 7 -29.71 17.48 -40.82
CA TYR A 7 -28.83 18.09 -39.82
C TYR A 7 -27.42 17.49 -39.88
N VAL A 8 -26.74 17.68 -41.00
CA VAL A 8 -25.26 17.66 -41.03
C VAL A 8 -24.84 19.01 -41.59
N GLN A 9 -24.78 20.03 -40.73
CA GLN A 9 -24.02 21.23 -41.06
C GLN A 9 -22.54 20.85 -41.01
N THR A 10 -21.97 20.54 -42.17
CA THR A 10 -20.53 20.57 -42.37
C THR A 10 -20.05 21.97 -41.99
N LEU A 11 -19.22 22.07 -40.95
CA LEU A 11 -18.52 23.32 -40.65
C LEU A 11 -17.80 23.77 -41.94
N PRO A 12 -17.97 25.03 -42.38
CA PRO A 12 -17.28 25.54 -43.56
C PRO A 12 -15.79 25.32 -43.39
N ALA A 13 -15.09 24.91 -44.47
CA ALA A 13 -13.65 24.68 -44.43
C ALA A 13 -12.88 25.89 -43.87
N GLU A 14 -13.40 27.10 -44.07
CA GLU A 14 -12.88 28.36 -43.54
C GLU A 14 -13.01 28.49 -42.01
N ALA A 15 -14.06 27.95 -41.40
CA ALA A 15 -14.24 27.93 -39.95
C ALA A 15 -13.26 26.95 -39.28
N ILE A 16 -13.00 25.80 -39.92
CA ILE A 16 -11.97 24.85 -39.50
C ILE A 16 -10.58 25.49 -39.65
N GLN A 17 -10.35 26.22 -40.75
CA GLN A 17 -9.06 26.85 -41.07
C GLN A 17 -8.75 28.06 -40.17
N GLN A 18 -9.75 28.85 -39.75
CA GLN A 18 -9.59 29.88 -38.73
C GLN A 18 -9.31 29.28 -37.35
N TRP A 19 -9.85 28.10 -37.04
CA TRP A 19 -9.60 27.40 -35.78
C TRP A 19 -8.20 26.78 -35.73
N THR A 20 -7.69 26.22 -36.84
CA THR A 20 -6.32 25.67 -36.94
C THR A 20 -5.24 26.75 -36.98
N ASN A 21 -5.52 27.93 -37.55
CA ASN A 21 -4.50 28.96 -37.77
C ASN A 21 -4.25 29.89 -36.57
N SER A 22 -5.07 29.84 -35.50
CA SER A 22 -5.03 30.85 -34.44
C SER A 22 -4.75 30.35 -33.02
N VAL A 23 -4.71 29.04 -32.76
CA VAL A 23 -4.65 28.56 -31.38
C VAL A 23 -3.90 27.23 -31.35
N VAL A 24 -2.63 27.20 -30.93
CA VAL A 24 -2.22 26.07 -30.07
C VAL A 24 -3.27 26.09 -28.97
N PRO A 25 -4.15 25.08 -28.85
CA PRO A 25 -5.23 25.12 -27.88
C PRO A 25 -4.64 25.58 -26.55
N ARG A 26 -5.32 26.44 -25.78
CA ARG A 26 -4.87 26.78 -24.41
C ARG A 26 -4.97 25.52 -23.56
N LEU A 27 -4.06 24.58 -23.82
CA LEU A 27 -4.01 23.26 -23.25
C LEU A 27 -3.73 23.47 -21.78
N LYS A 28 -4.51 22.75 -21.01
CA LYS A 28 -4.27 22.64 -19.59
C LYS A 28 -3.62 21.28 -19.39
N PHE A 29 -2.48 21.29 -18.72
CA PHE A 29 -1.67 20.11 -18.50
C PHE A 29 -1.94 19.53 -17.13
N SER A 30 -1.78 18.22 -17.02
CA SER A 30 -1.84 17.54 -15.73
C SER A 30 -0.57 17.80 -14.93
N ARG A 31 -0.70 17.99 -13.63
CA ARG A 31 0.42 17.87 -12.67
C ARG A 31 0.64 16.43 -12.23
N SER A 32 0.11 15.48 -13.00
CA SER A 32 0.27 14.05 -12.75
C SER A 32 1.23 13.47 -13.78
N GLY A 33 2.18 12.68 -13.33
CA GLY A 33 3.26 12.17 -14.17
C GLY A 33 4.33 11.46 -13.37
N THR A 34 5.40 11.04 -14.04
CA THR A 34 6.54 10.33 -13.47
C THR A 34 7.74 11.25 -13.34
N PHE A 35 8.52 11.07 -12.27
CA PHE A 35 9.80 11.75 -12.05
C PHE A 35 10.97 10.81 -12.28
N HIS A 36 12.03 11.33 -12.87
CA HIS A 36 13.29 10.61 -13.10
C HIS A 36 14.47 11.51 -12.77
N ARG A 37 15.62 10.90 -12.48
CA ARG A 37 16.90 11.59 -12.39
C ARG A 37 17.52 11.71 -13.78
N LEU A 38 18.17 12.83 -14.03
CA LEU A 38 18.80 13.14 -15.30
C LEU A 38 20.27 13.51 -15.06
N GLN A 39 21.21 12.75 -15.63
CA GLN A 39 22.64 13.05 -15.46
C GLN A 39 23.04 14.33 -16.22
N GLN A 40 22.51 14.49 -17.42
CA GLN A 40 22.72 15.61 -18.31
C GLN A 40 21.48 15.82 -19.20
N ARG A 41 21.36 17.01 -19.80
CA ARG A 41 20.26 17.32 -20.70
C ARG A 41 20.16 16.32 -21.84
N LEU A 42 18.94 15.89 -22.16
CA LEU A 42 18.67 15.01 -23.28
C LEU A 42 18.90 15.72 -24.61
N GLY A 43 19.36 14.96 -25.61
CA GLY A 43 19.46 15.44 -26.98
C GLY A 43 18.07 15.73 -27.54
N ALA A 44 17.93 16.82 -28.30
CA ALA A 44 16.64 17.17 -28.93
C ALA A 44 16.08 16.03 -29.80
N ALA A 45 16.96 15.32 -30.52
CA ALA A 45 16.57 14.16 -31.32
C ALA A 45 16.04 12.99 -30.48
N GLU A 46 16.59 12.77 -29.29
CA GLU A 46 16.15 11.70 -28.38
C GLU A 46 14.76 12.01 -27.81
N VAL A 47 14.55 13.25 -27.37
CA VAL A 47 13.25 13.71 -26.86
C VAL A 47 12.20 13.67 -27.98
N GLU A 48 12.55 14.12 -29.18
CA GLU A 48 11.69 14.02 -30.36
C GLU A 48 11.30 12.57 -30.66
N GLN A 49 12.27 11.65 -30.64
CA GLN A 49 12.01 10.23 -30.89
C GLN A 49 11.01 9.64 -29.89
N VAL A 50 11.16 9.95 -28.60
CA VAL A 50 10.25 9.52 -27.54
C VAL A 50 8.85 10.10 -27.73
N LEU A 51 8.76 11.40 -27.98
CA LEU A 51 7.46 12.07 -28.17
C LEU A 51 6.74 11.60 -29.44
N ARG A 52 7.47 11.35 -30.52
CA ARG A 52 6.88 10.77 -31.74
C ARG A 52 6.47 9.31 -31.56
N ALA A 53 7.19 8.54 -30.73
CA ALA A 53 6.80 7.18 -30.40
C ALA A 53 5.43 7.14 -29.71
N ALA A 54 5.18 8.07 -28.78
CA ALA A 54 3.88 8.25 -28.13
C ALA A 54 2.73 8.49 -29.13
N GLY A 55 3.00 9.24 -30.20
CA GLY A 55 2.04 9.47 -31.29
C GLY A 55 1.71 8.24 -32.11
N ARG A 56 2.71 7.40 -32.41
CA ARG A 56 2.51 6.19 -33.24
C ARG A 56 1.55 5.19 -32.60
N ASP A 57 1.52 5.07 -31.29
CA ASP A 57 0.59 4.17 -30.60
C ASP A 57 -0.86 4.65 -30.78
N LEU A 58 -1.07 5.95 -30.74
CA LEU A 58 -2.38 6.56 -31.00
C LEU A 58 -2.78 6.37 -32.47
N GLU A 59 -1.85 6.55 -33.41
CA GLU A 59 -2.08 6.31 -34.85
C GLU A 59 -2.45 4.84 -35.14
N ARG A 60 -1.85 3.87 -34.43
CA ARG A 60 -2.20 2.44 -34.54
C ARG A 60 -3.60 2.13 -34.03
N MET A 61 -4.13 2.91 -33.09
CA MET A 61 -5.49 2.72 -32.55
C MET A 61 -6.59 3.37 -33.41
N GLN A 62 -6.24 4.33 -34.28
CA GLN A 62 -7.18 5.05 -35.14
C GLN A 62 -7.71 4.36 -36.44
N PRO A 63 -7.10 3.32 -37.03
CA PRO A 63 -7.48 2.84 -38.38
C PRO A 63 -8.91 2.33 -38.49
N GLN A 64 -9.53 1.88 -37.39
CA GLN A 64 -10.92 1.37 -37.41
C GLN A 64 -11.98 2.47 -37.63
N LEU A 65 -11.62 3.77 -37.50
CA LEU A 65 -12.53 4.90 -37.69
C LEU A 65 -12.30 5.66 -39.02
N ALA A 66 -11.09 5.55 -39.57
CA ALA A 66 -10.60 6.37 -40.68
C ALA A 66 -11.30 6.10 -42.02
N ASP A 67 -11.65 4.84 -42.30
CA ASP A 67 -12.31 4.44 -43.55
C ASP A 67 -13.78 4.90 -43.63
N ALA A 68 -14.43 5.17 -42.49
CA ALA A 68 -15.85 5.51 -42.45
C ALA A 68 -16.16 7.00 -42.73
N LEU A 69 -15.16 7.90 -42.65
CA LEU A 69 -15.43 9.32 -42.44
C LEU A 69 -14.78 10.30 -43.43
N GLY A 70 -13.79 9.91 -44.24
CA GLY A 70 -13.25 10.74 -45.34
C GLY A 70 -12.63 12.10 -44.98
N ILE A 71 -12.65 12.50 -43.71
CA ILE A 71 -12.25 13.83 -43.20
C ILE A 71 -10.79 13.85 -42.70
N HIS A 72 -10.18 12.67 -42.45
CA HIS A 72 -8.92 12.57 -41.70
C HIS A 72 -7.65 13.10 -42.40
N LYS A 73 -7.60 13.17 -43.73
CA LYS A 73 -6.35 13.55 -44.43
C LYS A 73 -5.82 14.96 -44.10
N ARG A 74 -6.64 15.85 -43.54
CA ARG A 74 -6.20 17.21 -43.15
C ARG A 74 -5.96 17.41 -41.65
N LEU A 75 -6.61 16.65 -40.77
CA LEU A 75 -6.45 16.79 -39.30
C LEU A 75 -5.39 15.84 -38.71
N ALA A 76 -5.15 14.69 -39.35
CA ALA A 76 -4.18 13.70 -38.88
C ALA A 76 -2.72 13.99 -39.32
N ALA A 77 -2.53 14.93 -40.26
CA ALA A 77 -1.22 15.14 -40.90
C ALA A 77 -0.22 15.94 -40.04
N ASP A 78 -0.69 16.88 -39.22
CA ASP A 78 0.19 17.81 -38.50
C ASP A 78 -0.06 17.77 -36.99
N GLY A 79 0.42 16.72 -36.34
CA GLY A 79 0.64 16.76 -34.89
C GLY A 79 1.55 17.93 -34.53
N PHE A 80 1.25 18.64 -33.45
CA PHE A 80 2.11 19.72 -32.97
C PHE A 80 3.23 19.12 -32.11
N LEU A 81 4.48 19.33 -32.53
CA LEU A 81 5.65 18.95 -31.76
C LEU A 81 6.51 20.19 -31.51
N GLU A 82 6.76 20.48 -30.25
CA GLU A 82 7.73 21.48 -29.79
C GLU A 82 8.77 20.78 -28.91
N VAL A 83 10.05 20.97 -29.20
CA VAL A 83 11.14 20.27 -28.49
C VAL A 83 12.10 21.30 -27.89
N GLY A 84 12.27 21.20 -26.56
CA GLY A 84 13.35 21.87 -25.84
C GLY A 84 13.22 23.39 -25.73
N ARG A 85 11.99 23.94 -25.68
CA ARG A 85 11.81 25.37 -25.38
C ARG A 85 12.34 25.66 -23.98
N LEU A 86 13.15 26.71 -23.87
CA LEU A 86 13.74 27.14 -22.61
C LEU A 86 12.78 28.04 -21.84
N ALA A 87 12.64 27.78 -20.54
CA ALA A 87 11.96 28.64 -19.58
C ALA A 87 12.82 28.78 -18.30
N THR A 88 12.57 29.83 -17.53
CA THR A 88 13.17 30.02 -16.21
C THR A 88 12.07 30.30 -15.22
N ALA A 89 12.11 29.63 -14.07
CA ALA A 89 11.14 29.82 -13.00
C ALA A 89 11.84 29.98 -11.65
N LEU A 90 11.33 30.89 -10.84
CA LEU A 90 11.80 31.09 -9.47
C LEU A 90 11.01 30.18 -8.54
N ALA A 91 11.64 29.16 -7.98
CA ALA A 91 11.00 28.28 -7.01
C ALA A 91 10.61 29.05 -5.75
N SER A 92 9.64 28.54 -4.98
CA SER A 92 9.22 29.14 -3.71
C SER A 92 10.34 29.22 -2.67
N SER A 93 11.41 28.43 -2.83
CA SER A 93 12.63 28.49 -2.03
C SER A 93 13.55 29.68 -2.39
N GLY A 94 13.24 30.44 -3.44
CA GLY A 94 14.09 31.48 -3.99
C GLY A 94 15.17 30.99 -4.96
N GLN A 95 15.23 29.68 -5.24
CA GLN A 95 16.15 29.11 -6.22
C GLN A 95 15.62 29.29 -7.65
N THR A 96 16.49 29.72 -8.56
CA THR A 96 16.18 29.78 -9.99
C THR A 96 16.36 28.40 -10.61
N VAL A 97 15.32 27.90 -11.27
CA VAL A 97 15.32 26.63 -11.99
C VAL A 97 15.20 26.91 -13.48
N THR A 98 16.13 26.36 -14.26
CA THR A 98 16.09 26.32 -15.71
C THR A 98 15.27 25.12 -16.14
N VAL A 99 14.21 25.34 -16.92
CA VAL A 99 13.29 24.29 -17.37
C VAL A 99 13.28 24.22 -18.89
N PHE A 100 13.56 23.05 -19.45
CA PHE A 100 13.33 22.76 -20.87
C PHE A 100 12.00 22.03 -21.00
N ILE A 101 11.12 22.55 -21.85
CA ILE A 101 9.79 21.98 -22.10
C ILE A 101 9.72 21.44 -23.52
N SER A 102 9.28 20.20 -23.62
CA SER A 102 8.97 19.54 -24.90
C SER A 102 7.54 19.04 -24.84
N ILE A 103 6.73 19.37 -25.85
CA ILE A 103 5.31 19.10 -25.90
C ILE A 103 5.01 18.44 -27.23
N TYR A 104 4.23 17.36 -27.18
CA TYR A 104 3.64 16.75 -28.35
C TYR A 104 2.13 16.67 -28.20
N VAL A 105 1.39 17.09 -29.22
CA VAL A 105 -0.06 17.10 -29.26
C VAL A 105 -0.52 16.46 -30.56
N GLN A 106 -1.34 15.42 -30.45
CA GLN A 106 -1.91 14.74 -31.60
C GLN A 106 -3.43 14.88 -31.54
N PRO A 107 -4.09 15.54 -32.52
CA PRO A 107 -5.54 15.55 -32.60
C PRO A 107 -6.06 14.12 -32.81
N ALA A 108 -7.09 13.73 -32.07
CA ALA A 108 -7.75 12.45 -32.23
C ALA A 108 -9.26 12.63 -32.29
N VAL A 109 -9.89 12.06 -33.31
CA VAL A 109 -11.34 12.03 -33.45
C VAL A 109 -11.83 10.65 -33.03
N THR A 110 -12.72 10.62 -32.04
CA THR A 110 -13.35 9.40 -31.55
C THR A 110 -14.85 9.47 -31.78
N ARG A 111 -15.51 8.33 -31.98
CA ARG A 111 -16.99 8.30 -31.94
C ARG A 111 -17.46 8.63 -30.54
N SER A 112 -18.56 9.36 -30.44
CA SER A 112 -19.15 9.64 -29.14
C SER A 112 -19.58 8.34 -28.46
N THR A 113 -19.08 8.12 -27.25
CA THR A 113 -19.44 6.95 -26.42
C THR A 113 -20.88 7.03 -25.92
N VAL A 114 -21.43 8.24 -25.79
CA VAL A 114 -22.80 8.50 -25.30
C VAL A 114 -23.85 8.21 -26.39
N ALA A 115 -23.47 8.31 -27.67
CA ALA A 115 -24.37 8.14 -28.79
C ALA A 115 -23.75 7.22 -29.86
N ALA A 116 -23.51 5.96 -29.48
CA ALA A 116 -22.82 4.94 -30.28
C ALA A 116 -23.44 4.64 -31.66
N GLY A 117 -24.70 5.05 -31.91
CA GLY A 117 -25.39 4.95 -33.20
C GLY A 117 -25.52 6.26 -33.99
N SER A 118 -24.96 7.37 -33.48
CA SER A 118 -25.01 8.68 -34.14
C SER A 118 -23.75 8.96 -34.95
N LEU A 119 -23.82 9.97 -35.83
CA LEU A 119 -22.65 10.52 -36.53
C LEU A 119 -21.86 11.51 -35.66
N LEU A 120 -22.18 11.64 -34.36
CA LEU A 120 -21.49 12.56 -33.46
C LEU A 120 -20.05 12.11 -33.20
N GLN A 121 -19.14 13.06 -33.30
CA GLN A 121 -17.71 12.87 -33.15
C GLN A 121 -17.21 13.74 -32.00
N ASP A 122 -16.34 13.15 -31.17
CA ASP A 122 -15.60 13.87 -30.14
C ASP A 122 -14.18 14.12 -30.65
N VAL A 123 -13.78 15.39 -30.69
CA VAL A 123 -12.38 15.75 -30.96
C VAL A 123 -11.67 15.88 -29.62
N SER A 124 -10.65 15.05 -29.44
CA SER A 124 -9.76 15.07 -28.28
C SER A 124 -8.35 15.49 -28.72
N TYR A 125 -7.59 16.01 -27.75
CA TYR A 125 -6.20 16.41 -27.95
C TYR A 125 -5.29 15.67 -26.98
N PRO A 126 -5.06 14.36 -27.23
CA PRO A 126 -3.98 13.63 -26.58
C PRO A 126 -2.68 14.43 -26.65
N HIS A 127 -1.96 14.47 -25.52
CA HIS A 127 -0.68 15.15 -25.44
C HIS A 127 0.30 14.47 -24.49
N ALA A 128 1.58 14.64 -24.78
CA ALA A 128 2.70 14.30 -23.92
C ALA A 128 3.52 15.57 -23.63
N VAL A 129 3.97 15.70 -22.39
CA VAL A 129 4.86 16.77 -21.96
C VAL A 129 6.05 16.16 -21.24
N VAL A 130 7.24 16.57 -21.64
CA VAL A 130 8.50 16.28 -20.96
C VAL A 130 9.08 17.60 -20.47
N LEU A 131 9.33 17.69 -19.16
CA LEU A 131 10.01 18.82 -18.54
C LEU A 131 11.36 18.34 -18.01
N GLU A 132 12.44 18.98 -18.43
CA GLU A 132 13.78 18.78 -17.88
C GLU A 132 14.13 20.00 -17.02
N GLY A 133 14.43 19.79 -15.73
CA GLY A 133 14.68 20.85 -14.76
C GLY A 133 16.09 20.78 -14.20
N PHE A 134 16.78 21.91 -14.20
CA PHE A 134 18.15 22.04 -13.72
C PHE A 134 18.29 23.26 -12.82
N ILE A 135 19.07 23.12 -11.75
CA ILE A 135 19.53 24.25 -10.95
C ILE A 135 20.97 24.53 -11.37
N PRO A 136 21.26 25.68 -11.99
CA PRO A 136 22.62 26.00 -12.41
C PRO A 136 23.54 26.07 -11.20
N ASP A 137 24.73 25.48 -11.34
CA ASP A 137 25.78 25.62 -10.33
C ASP A 137 26.40 27.04 -10.34
N GLN A 138 27.37 27.30 -9.45
CA GLN A 138 28.05 28.60 -9.38
C GLN A 138 28.78 29.00 -10.67
N THR A 139 29.07 28.03 -11.55
CA THR A 139 29.71 28.24 -12.85
C THR A 139 28.70 28.39 -13.99
N GLY A 140 27.41 28.24 -13.71
CA GLY A 140 26.34 28.20 -14.71
C GLY A 140 26.20 26.86 -15.44
N THR A 141 26.94 25.82 -15.01
CA THR A 141 26.86 24.49 -15.60
C THR A 141 25.61 23.77 -15.10
N LEU A 142 24.90 23.11 -16.02
CA LEU A 142 23.72 22.31 -15.71
C LEU A 142 24.16 20.85 -15.51
N LYS A 143 24.27 20.41 -14.25
CA LYS A 143 24.55 19.01 -13.87
C LYS A 143 23.49 18.52 -12.89
N ASP A 144 23.21 17.21 -12.92
CA ASP A 144 22.24 16.54 -12.04
C ASP A 144 20.84 17.21 -12.08
N GLY A 145 20.13 16.98 -13.18
CA GLY A 145 18.77 17.45 -13.39
C GLY A 145 17.70 16.45 -12.98
N TYR A 146 16.46 16.86 -13.16
CA TYR A 146 15.28 16.01 -12.99
C TYR A 146 14.41 16.09 -14.22
N LEU A 147 13.76 14.98 -14.54
CA LEU A 147 12.82 14.89 -15.64
C LEU A 147 11.43 14.60 -15.09
N PHE A 148 10.43 15.35 -15.54
CA PHE A 148 9.02 15.06 -15.31
C PHE A 148 8.32 14.77 -16.64
N ALA A 149 7.67 13.61 -16.72
CA ALA A 149 6.89 13.22 -17.89
C ALA A 149 5.42 13.07 -17.55
N SER A 150 4.56 13.76 -18.31
CA SER A 150 3.12 13.70 -18.19
C SER A 150 2.50 13.34 -19.53
N LYS A 151 1.42 12.56 -19.49
CA LYS A 151 0.68 12.14 -20.67
C LYS A 151 -0.82 12.20 -20.42
N ASP A 152 -1.57 12.49 -21.47
CA ASP A 152 -3.03 12.45 -21.50
C ASP A 152 -3.48 11.82 -22.81
N GLY A 153 -4.26 10.74 -22.74
CA GLY A 153 -4.77 10.05 -23.92
C GLY A 153 -3.71 9.36 -24.81
N MET A 154 -2.47 9.20 -24.36
CA MET A 154 -1.40 8.51 -25.09
C MET A 154 -0.49 7.66 -24.20
N SER A 155 0.31 6.79 -24.82
CA SER A 155 1.41 6.08 -24.15
C SER A 155 2.68 6.90 -24.22
N LEU A 156 3.52 6.87 -23.18
CA LEU A 156 4.79 7.57 -23.16
C LEU A 156 5.78 6.73 -22.35
N GLU A 157 6.80 6.23 -23.04
CA GLU A 157 7.86 5.40 -22.45
C GLU A 157 9.19 6.12 -22.63
N LEU A 158 9.89 6.37 -21.53
CA LEU A 158 11.19 7.07 -21.52
C LEU A 158 12.39 6.11 -21.54
N THR A 159 12.15 4.81 -21.41
CA THR A 159 13.22 3.82 -21.24
C THR A 159 13.50 3.14 -22.60
N PRO A 160 14.77 3.02 -23.04
CA PRO A 160 16.02 3.22 -22.31
C PRO A 160 16.80 4.45 -22.80
N LEU A 161 16.41 5.66 -22.38
CA LEU A 161 17.28 6.83 -22.58
C LEU A 161 18.50 6.73 -21.66
N ALA A 162 19.70 6.83 -22.23
CA ALA A 162 20.98 6.54 -21.54
C ALA A 162 21.24 7.43 -20.31
N ASP A 163 20.69 8.65 -20.29
CA ASP A 163 20.89 9.63 -19.22
C ASP A 163 19.75 9.69 -18.20
N VAL A 164 18.72 8.87 -18.38
CA VAL A 164 17.53 8.83 -17.51
C VAL A 164 17.65 7.63 -16.57
N SER A 165 17.64 7.88 -15.27
CA SER A 165 17.60 6.83 -14.25
C SER A 165 16.44 7.02 -13.29
N ALA A 166 16.01 5.93 -12.65
CA ALA A 166 15.07 6.01 -11.55
C ALA A 166 15.65 6.81 -10.38
N LEU A 167 14.79 7.47 -9.60
CA LEU A 167 15.18 8.11 -8.34
C LEU A 167 15.28 7.04 -7.25
N GLU A 168 16.12 7.27 -6.24
CA GLU A 168 15.99 6.48 -5.01
C GLU A 168 14.68 6.86 -4.31
N ASP A 169 13.98 5.88 -3.73
CA ASP A 169 12.67 6.12 -3.12
C ASP A 169 12.73 7.18 -2.01
N ALA A 170 13.81 7.21 -1.21
CA ALA A 170 14.01 8.23 -0.18
C ALA A 170 14.11 9.63 -0.78
N HIS A 171 14.92 9.77 -1.85
CA HIS A 171 15.12 11.03 -2.56
C HIS A 171 13.81 11.52 -3.20
N PHE A 172 13.05 10.61 -3.82
CA PHE A 172 11.76 10.94 -4.43
C PHE A 172 10.70 11.34 -3.39
N LEU A 173 10.64 10.68 -2.23
CA LEU A 173 9.56 10.87 -1.26
C LEU A 173 9.73 12.09 -0.35
N ASN A 174 10.95 12.45 0.02
CA ASN A 174 11.19 13.55 0.96
C ASN A 174 10.51 14.89 0.57
N PRO A 175 10.45 15.30 -0.72
CA PRO A 175 9.69 16.48 -1.14
C PRO A 175 8.18 16.43 -0.89
N PHE A 176 7.60 15.23 -0.81
CA PHE A 176 6.15 15.03 -0.77
C PHE A 176 5.65 14.52 0.59
N VAL A 177 6.54 14.07 1.47
CA VAL A 177 6.19 13.43 2.74
C VAL A 177 6.85 14.20 3.91
N PRO A 178 6.12 14.46 5.02
CA PRO A 178 6.63 15.29 6.11
C PRO A 178 7.75 14.65 6.94
N THR A 179 8.59 15.51 7.50
CA THR A 179 9.55 15.21 8.59
C THR A 179 8.91 15.17 9.98
N ALA A 180 7.85 15.94 10.24
CA ALA A 180 7.17 16.00 11.53
C ALA A 180 5.68 16.38 11.42
N SER A 181 4.86 15.79 12.31
CA SER A 181 3.43 16.08 12.45
C SER A 181 3.24 17.36 13.26
N THR A 182 2.84 18.44 12.58
CA THR A 182 2.24 19.62 13.22
C THR A 182 0.94 19.92 12.49
N ALA A 183 0.00 20.60 13.15
CA ALA A 183 -1.35 20.81 12.62
C ALA A 183 -1.39 21.49 11.24
N ASP A 184 -0.33 22.23 10.88
CA ASP A 184 -0.20 22.99 9.64
C ASP A 184 0.86 22.44 8.65
N THR A 185 1.41 21.24 8.88
CA THR A 185 2.37 20.62 7.95
C THR A 185 1.72 19.64 6.98
N THR A 186 2.46 19.26 5.93
CA THR A 186 2.08 18.15 5.05
C THR A 186 1.83 16.91 5.90
N ARG A 187 0.78 16.13 5.61
CA ARG A 187 0.48 14.89 6.35
C ARG A 187 0.00 13.78 5.43
N ILE A 188 0.17 12.54 5.85
CA ILE A 188 -0.35 11.37 5.15
C ILE A 188 -1.77 11.12 5.65
N GLU A 189 -2.78 11.25 4.79
CA GLU A 189 -4.19 10.98 5.15
C GLU A 189 -4.64 9.58 4.74
N GLU A 190 -3.92 8.95 3.81
CA GLU A 190 -4.17 7.60 3.34
C GLU A 190 -2.85 6.93 2.95
N LEU A 191 -2.66 5.68 3.36
CA LEU A 191 -1.50 4.87 3.01
C LEU A 191 -1.98 3.46 2.65
N SER A 192 -1.80 3.10 1.38
CA SER A 192 -1.85 1.71 0.94
C SER A 192 -0.56 1.02 1.35
N MET A 193 -0.66 -0.23 1.77
CA MET A 193 0.44 -1.03 2.28
C MET A 193 0.36 -2.42 1.69
N ARG A 194 1.50 -2.99 1.32
CA ARG A 194 1.61 -4.40 0.91
C ARG A 194 2.49 -5.15 1.88
N LEU A 195 2.00 -6.27 2.42
CA LEU A 195 2.76 -7.06 3.38
C LEU A 195 3.69 -8.05 2.66
N ILE A 196 4.94 -8.05 3.09
CA ILE A 196 6.00 -8.99 2.74
C ILE A 196 5.85 -10.22 3.65
N SER A 197 4.83 -11.02 3.39
CA SER A 197 4.59 -12.25 4.15
C SER A 197 4.69 -13.45 3.23
N GLY A 198 5.38 -14.51 3.66
CA GLY A 198 5.36 -15.80 2.95
C GLY A 198 4.11 -16.65 3.24
N ALA A 199 3.29 -16.28 4.23
CA ALA A 199 2.17 -17.12 4.67
C ALA A 199 1.04 -17.11 3.64
N THR A 200 0.61 -18.24 3.09
CA THR A 200 -0.35 -18.37 1.97
C THR A 200 -1.70 -17.66 2.17
N THR A 201 -2.20 -17.59 3.41
CA THR A 201 -3.51 -17.00 3.77
C THR A 201 -3.45 -15.64 4.44
N GLY A 202 -2.26 -15.04 4.57
CA GLY A 202 -2.08 -13.76 5.24
C GLY A 202 -2.71 -12.57 4.48
N MET A 203 -3.14 -11.53 5.22
CA MET A 203 -3.55 -10.25 4.63
C MET A 203 -2.43 -9.68 3.76
N ARG A 204 -2.74 -9.38 2.49
CA ARG A 204 -1.72 -8.96 1.48
C ARG A 204 -1.61 -7.48 1.30
N ARG A 205 -2.76 -6.81 1.32
CA ARG A 205 -2.88 -5.39 1.12
C ARG A 205 -3.74 -4.84 2.23
N LYS A 206 -3.37 -3.67 2.71
CA LYS A 206 -4.12 -2.92 3.70
C LYS A 206 -4.06 -1.47 3.32
N THR A 207 -5.20 -0.80 3.33
CA THR A 207 -5.24 0.66 3.24
C THR A 207 -5.65 1.20 4.60
N VAL A 208 -4.92 2.21 5.07
CA VAL A 208 -5.26 2.93 6.30
C VAL A 208 -5.59 4.37 5.93
N GLU A 209 -6.73 4.84 6.40
CA GLU A 209 -7.18 6.22 6.28
C GLU A 209 -7.30 6.83 7.67
N ALA A 210 -6.73 8.02 7.85
CA ALA A 210 -6.78 8.77 9.09
C ALA A 210 -6.56 10.26 8.79
N HIS A 211 -6.81 11.14 9.78
CA HIS A 211 -6.38 12.53 9.64
C HIS A 211 -4.84 12.62 9.48
N ASP A 212 -4.11 11.82 10.26
CA ASP A 212 -2.66 11.62 10.13
C ASP A 212 -2.35 10.13 10.34
N VAL A 213 -2.00 9.44 9.26
CA VAL A 213 -1.66 8.01 9.29
C VAL A 213 -0.45 7.76 10.18
N SER A 214 0.54 8.65 10.18
CA SER A 214 1.75 8.49 11.00
C SER A 214 1.46 8.49 12.49
N ALA A 215 0.37 9.15 12.92
CA ALA A 215 -0.08 9.13 14.32
C ALA A 215 -1.06 7.98 14.62
N ALA A 216 -1.71 7.41 13.62
CA ALA A 216 -2.79 6.42 13.80
C ALA A 216 -2.35 4.96 13.63
N ILE A 217 -1.21 4.72 12.97
CA ILE A 217 -0.74 3.36 12.68
C ILE A 217 0.29 2.90 13.72
N SER A 218 0.19 1.63 14.11
CA SER A 218 1.24 0.99 14.91
C SER A 218 2.49 0.76 14.08
N SER A 219 3.65 0.96 14.69
CA SER A 219 4.95 0.66 14.08
C SER A 219 5.20 -0.85 13.92
N LEU A 220 4.47 -1.68 14.67
CA LEU A 220 4.64 -3.14 14.67
C LEU A 220 4.31 -3.72 13.29
N GLY A 221 5.24 -4.50 12.76
CA GLY A 221 5.10 -5.13 11.43
C GLY A 221 5.38 -4.20 10.26
N LEU A 222 5.66 -2.91 10.46
CA LEU A 222 5.98 -2.00 9.36
C LEU A 222 7.22 -2.41 8.59
N HIS A 223 8.23 -2.95 9.28
CA HIS A 223 9.45 -3.50 8.67
C HIS A 223 9.18 -4.60 7.63
N GLN A 224 8.03 -5.28 7.69
CA GLN A 224 7.56 -6.26 6.70
C GLN A 224 6.53 -5.67 5.73
N THR A 225 6.43 -4.35 5.63
CA THR A 225 5.39 -3.69 4.86
C THR A 225 6.01 -2.76 3.84
N VAL A 226 5.64 -2.91 2.58
CA VAL A 226 6.01 -2.01 1.48
C VAL A 226 5.01 -0.85 1.43
N PRO A 227 5.44 0.42 1.48
CA PRO A 227 4.55 1.57 1.33
C PRO A 227 4.06 1.65 -0.11
N GLY A 228 2.76 1.54 -0.34
CA GLY A 228 2.15 1.72 -1.66
C GLY A 228 1.76 3.17 -1.92
N THR A 229 0.64 3.36 -2.62
CA THR A 229 0.08 4.69 -2.87
C THR A 229 -0.24 5.42 -1.58
N MET A 230 0.16 6.69 -1.50
CA MET A 230 -0.10 7.59 -0.38
C MET A 230 -0.91 8.79 -0.83
N ARG A 231 -1.94 9.16 -0.09
CA ARG A 231 -2.60 10.46 -0.24
C ARG A 231 -2.03 11.41 0.80
N THR A 232 -1.26 12.38 0.34
CA THR A 232 -0.71 13.43 1.17
C THR A 232 -1.55 14.69 1.04
N ARG A 233 -1.67 15.43 2.13
CA ARG A 233 -2.32 16.73 2.18
C ARG A 233 -1.25 17.78 2.31
N GLN A 234 -1.07 18.63 1.30
CA GLN A 234 -0.13 19.76 1.39
C GLN A 234 -0.82 20.98 2.01
N PRO A 235 -0.17 21.73 2.91
CA PRO A 235 -0.73 22.96 3.45
C PRO A 235 -0.85 24.02 2.34
N LEU A 236 -2.02 24.66 2.24
CA LEU A 236 -2.18 25.88 1.46
C LEU A 236 -1.99 27.08 2.39
N THR A 237 -1.33 28.12 1.90
CA THR A 237 -1.24 29.41 2.59
C THR A 237 -2.59 30.10 2.84
N ARG A 238 -3.72 29.59 2.28
CA ARG A 238 -5.06 30.20 2.37
C ARG A 238 -6.26 29.22 2.34
N GLY A 239 -6.15 27.97 2.80
CA GLY A 239 -7.33 27.08 2.91
C GLY A 239 -7.10 25.57 2.87
N LEU A 240 -8.14 24.81 2.51
CA LEU A 240 -8.15 23.35 2.36
C LEU A 240 -7.10 22.90 1.31
N GLY A 241 -5.95 22.39 1.78
CA GLY A 241 -4.82 21.86 1.01
C GLY A 241 -5.12 21.06 -0.27
N SER A 242 -4.19 21.01 -1.23
CA SER A 242 -4.33 20.07 -2.37
C SER A 242 -3.95 18.66 -1.94
N ALA A 243 -4.82 17.68 -2.23
CA ALA A 243 -4.48 16.27 -2.12
C ALA A 243 -3.50 15.89 -3.24
N VAL A 244 -2.40 15.26 -2.86
CA VAL A 244 -1.36 14.75 -3.75
C VAL A 244 -1.20 13.26 -3.49
N TYR A 245 -1.48 12.45 -4.51
CA TYR A 245 -1.23 11.02 -4.47
C TYR A 245 0.20 10.77 -4.92
N VAL A 246 0.95 9.98 -4.15
CA VAL A 246 2.35 9.65 -4.40
C VAL A 246 2.48 8.14 -4.46
N MET A 247 3.13 7.63 -5.50
CA MET A 247 3.39 6.21 -5.70
C MET A 247 4.92 6.01 -5.73
N PRO A 248 5.54 5.58 -4.61
CA PRO A 248 6.99 5.44 -4.50
C PRO A 248 7.59 4.59 -5.62
N GLN A 249 7.02 3.41 -5.87
CA GLN A 249 7.57 2.39 -6.78
C GLN A 249 7.64 2.84 -8.23
N LYS A 250 6.72 3.73 -8.62
CA LYS A 250 6.58 4.22 -9.98
C LYS A 250 7.12 5.64 -10.12
N HIS A 251 7.71 6.20 -9.06
CA HIS A 251 8.08 7.62 -8.92
C HIS A 251 7.00 8.56 -9.49
N THR A 252 5.75 8.19 -9.26
CA THR A 252 4.59 8.84 -9.88
C THR A 252 3.91 9.75 -8.86
N VAL A 253 3.55 10.94 -9.31
CA VAL A 253 2.73 11.87 -8.56
C VAL A 253 1.42 12.07 -9.31
N ARG A 254 0.31 12.14 -8.58
CA ARG A 254 -1.00 12.55 -9.09
C ARG A 254 -1.58 13.62 -8.19
N VAL A 255 -1.60 14.85 -8.70
CA VAL A 255 -2.23 15.98 -8.02
C VAL A 255 -3.68 16.07 -8.48
N GLY A 256 -4.61 16.32 -7.55
CA GLY A 256 -6.06 16.38 -7.81
C GLY A 256 -6.50 17.29 -8.98
N SER A 257 -7.79 17.15 -9.34
CA SER A 257 -8.48 17.37 -10.63
C SER A 257 -8.40 18.72 -11.39
N SER A 258 -7.44 19.60 -11.13
CA SER A 258 -7.25 20.81 -11.96
C SER A 258 -6.07 20.65 -12.92
N ARG A 259 -6.37 20.42 -14.19
CA ARG A 259 -5.42 20.69 -15.28
C ARG A 259 -5.04 22.17 -15.21
N VAL A 260 -3.76 22.50 -15.34
CA VAL A 260 -3.23 23.86 -15.17
C VAL A 260 -2.65 24.42 -16.46
N PRO A 261 -2.67 25.75 -16.68
CA PRO A 261 -1.93 26.36 -17.77
C PRO A 261 -0.43 26.02 -17.67
N GLU A 262 0.24 26.01 -18.80
CA GLU A 262 1.67 25.68 -18.91
C GLU A 262 2.56 26.41 -17.90
N ALA A 263 2.43 27.73 -17.78
CA ALA A 263 3.24 28.53 -16.85
C ALA A 263 3.09 28.05 -15.39
N LYS A 264 1.89 27.59 -14.99
CA LYS A 264 1.66 27.03 -13.65
C LYS A 264 2.23 25.62 -13.52
N LEU A 265 2.28 24.84 -14.60
CA LEU A 265 2.95 23.53 -14.61
C LEU A 265 4.46 23.72 -14.42
N ILE A 266 5.08 24.63 -15.19
CA ILE A 266 6.52 24.95 -15.10
C ILE A 266 6.85 25.42 -13.68
N GLN A 267 6.05 26.33 -13.12
CA GLN A 267 6.25 26.81 -11.75
C GLN A 267 6.12 25.70 -10.69
N TRP A 268 5.13 24.82 -10.83
CA TRP A 268 4.97 23.67 -9.95
C TRP A 268 6.16 22.71 -10.05
N PHE A 269 6.59 22.39 -11.27
CA PHE A 269 7.74 21.53 -11.52
C PHE A 269 9.03 22.13 -10.95
N ALA A 270 9.27 23.43 -11.12
CA ALA A 270 10.40 24.13 -10.53
C ALA A 270 10.43 24.03 -8.99
N ASN A 271 9.27 24.12 -8.33
CA ASN A 271 9.18 23.90 -6.88
C ASN A 271 9.55 22.46 -6.50
N CYS A 272 9.11 21.47 -7.28
CA CYS A 272 9.49 20.07 -7.07
C CYS A 272 11.00 19.85 -7.27
N VAL A 273 11.60 20.41 -8.32
CA VAL A 273 13.04 20.33 -8.60
C VAL A 273 13.87 20.93 -7.47
N ALA A 274 13.48 22.12 -6.99
CA ALA A 274 14.13 22.76 -5.85
C ALA A 274 14.08 21.88 -4.58
N ALA A 275 12.91 21.32 -4.29
CA ALA A 275 12.75 20.42 -3.14
C ALA A 275 13.58 19.12 -3.31
N LEU A 276 13.54 18.50 -4.48
CA LEU A 276 14.34 17.31 -4.80
C LEU A 276 15.84 17.58 -4.66
N GLN A 277 16.32 18.77 -5.06
CA GLN A 277 17.74 19.10 -4.96
C GLN A 277 18.19 19.33 -3.51
N VAL A 278 17.36 19.96 -2.68
CA VAL A 278 17.63 20.09 -1.24
C VAL A 278 17.78 18.70 -0.60
N GLU A 279 16.96 17.74 -1.05
CA GLU A 279 16.92 16.38 -0.54
C GLU A 279 17.87 15.40 -1.27
N ALA A 280 18.63 15.86 -2.28
CA ALA A 280 19.48 14.99 -3.11
C ALA A 280 20.64 14.30 -2.36
N LYS A 281 20.96 14.78 -1.15
CA LYS A 281 21.95 14.16 -0.26
C LYS A 281 21.32 13.29 0.83
N ALA A 282 20.00 13.18 0.87
CA ALA A 282 19.31 12.42 1.88
C ALA A 282 19.46 10.92 1.59
N THR A 283 20.35 10.25 2.34
CA THR A 283 20.48 8.79 2.32
C THR A 283 19.40 8.09 3.16
N LYS A 284 18.54 8.86 3.82
CA LYS A 284 17.49 8.38 4.71
C LYS A 284 16.18 9.10 4.44
N LEU A 285 15.09 8.35 4.52
CA LEU A 285 13.74 8.90 4.56
C LEU A 285 13.60 9.79 5.79
N SER A 286 13.14 11.01 5.55
CA SER A 286 12.96 12.02 6.58
C SER A 286 11.74 11.73 7.48
N ASN A 287 10.75 11.03 6.92
CA ASN A 287 9.57 10.56 7.62
C ASN A 287 9.84 9.30 8.45
N GLN A 288 9.64 9.38 9.77
CA GLN A 288 9.91 8.28 10.69
C GLN A 288 9.05 7.03 10.44
N LEU A 289 7.79 7.19 9.99
CA LEU A 289 6.91 6.06 9.68
C LEU A 289 7.47 5.27 8.50
N LEU A 290 7.71 5.94 7.37
CA LEU A 290 8.21 5.30 6.16
C LEU A 290 9.64 4.76 6.33
N ALA A 291 10.46 5.40 7.16
CA ALA A 291 11.82 4.94 7.45
C ALA A 291 11.87 3.55 8.14
N GLN A 292 10.80 3.17 8.84
CA GLN A 292 10.63 1.87 9.49
C GLN A 292 10.06 0.80 8.56
N MET A 293 9.59 1.19 7.37
CA MET A 293 8.98 0.27 6.42
C MET A 293 10.03 -0.52 5.63
N ALA A 294 9.58 -1.58 4.97
CA ALA A 294 10.46 -2.40 4.14
C ALA A 294 11.09 -1.58 3.00
N LYS A 295 12.36 -1.83 2.76
CA LYS A 295 13.14 -1.06 1.77
C LYS A 295 13.36 -1.88 0.52
N ARG A 296 13.24 -1.24 -0.64
CA ARG A 296 13.63 -1.84 -1.90
C ARG A 296 15.12 -2.15 -1.85
N THR A 297 15.51 -3.31 -2.37
CA THR A 297 16.89 -3.77 -2.39
C THR A 297 17.30 -4.16 -3.81
N ASP A 298 18.58 -4.00 -4.10
CA ASP A 298 19.15 -4.34 -5.40
C ASP A 298 19.14 -5.85 -5.60
N MET A 299 18.30 -6.31 -6.54
CA MET A 299 18.15 -7.72 -6.87
C MET A 299 19.44 -8.33 -7.41
N ALA A 300 20.30 -7.56 -8.06
CA ALA A 300 21.56 -8.05 -8.64
C ALA A 300 22.51 -8.63 -7.56
N LYS A 301 22.39 -8.16 -6.32
CA LYS A 301 23.20 -8.58 -5.17
C LYS A 301 22.61 -9.75 -4.39
N LEU A 302 21.38 -10.17 -4.71
CA LEU A 302 20.67 -11.22 -4.00
C LEU A 302 20.73 -12.54 -4.77
N THR A 303 20.72 -13.65 -4.04
CA THR A 303 20.61 -15.00 -4.62
C THR A 303 19.23 -15.57 -4.28
N PRO A 304 18.37 -15.88 -5.25
CA PRO A 304 17.07 -16.46 -4.97
C PRO A 304 17.22 -17.89 -4.41
N VAL A 305 16.34 -18.26 -3.48
CA VAL A 305 16.35 -19.56 -2.77
C VAL A 305 15.14 -20.38 -3.13
N SER A 306 13.97 -19.75 -3.22
CA SER A 306 12.75 -20.42 -3.62
C SER A 306 11.78 -19.44 -4.26
N PHE A 307 10.79 -19.95 -4.97
CA PHE A 307 9.66 -19.14 -5.41
C PHE A 307 8.32 -19.85 -5.23
N GLN A 308 7.25 -19.08 -5.14
CA GLN A 308 5.89 -19.56 -4.98
C GLN A 308 4.94 -18.68 -5.80
N LEU A 309 3.83 -19.24 -6.26
CA LEU A 309 2.77 -18.47 -6.91
C LEU A 309 1.96 -17.64 -5.91
N ASP A 310 1.52 -16.48 -6.35
CA ASP A 310 0.58 -15.65 -5.60
C ASP A 310 -0.84 -15.83 -6.15
N TYR A 311 -1.52 -16.88 -5.67
CA TYR A 311 -2.89 -17.20 -6.08
C TYR A 311 -3.89 -16.08 -5.83
N ALA A 312 -3.64 -15.21 -4.84
CA ALA A 312 -4.52 -14.07 -4.60
C ALA A 312 -4.51 -13.11 -5.79
N VAL A 313 -3.34 -12.87 -6.39
CA VAL A 313 -3.20 -12.04 -7.59
C VAL A 313 -3.89 -12.70 -8.78
N LEU A 314 -3.70 -14.00 -8.97
CA LEU A 314 -4.38 -14.73 -10.05
C LEU A 314 -5.91 -14.62 -9.93
N ARG A 315 -6.45 -14.84 -8.72
CA ARG A 315 -7.89 -14.75 -8.45
C ARG A 315 -8.45 -13.33 -8.62
N GLU A 316 -7.73 -12.31 -8.17
CA GLU A 316 -8.12 -10.90 -8.38
C GLU A 316 -8.29 -10.58 -9.88
N GLU A 317 -7.53 -11.25 -10.73
CA GLU A 317 -7.55 -11.09 -12.19
C GLU A 317 -8.45 -12.11 -12.91
N GLY A 318 -9.37 -12.77 -12.18
CA GLY A 318 -10.42 -13.62 -12.75
C GLY A 318 -10.08 -15.10 -12.89
N TYR A 319 -8.90 -15.55 -12.43
CA TYR A 319 -8.57 -16.98 -12.39
C TYR A 319 -9.63 -17.78 -11.61
N GLY A 320 -10.15 -18.85 -12.24
CA GLY A 320 -11.20 -19.73 -11.72
C GLY A 320 -12.64 -19.28 -12.01
N GLU A 321 -12.88 -18.01 -12.36
CA GLU A 321 -14.23 -17.49 -12.71
C GLU A 321 -14.37 -17.13 -14.19
N GLU A 322 -13.30 -16.64 -14.81
CA GLU A 322 -13.31 -16.12 -16.18
C GLU A 322 -12.52 -16.94 -17.19
N PHE A 323 -11.68 -17.86 -16.69
CA PHE A 323 -10.79 -18.67 -17.50
C PHE A 323 -11.11 -20.16 -17.32
N THR A 324 -10.90 -20.92 -18.39
CA THR A 324 -10.94 -22.37 -18.37
C THR A 324 -9.54 -22.93 -18.56
N TRP A 325 -9.21 -23.97 -17.81
CA TRP A 325 -7.92 -24.65 -17.92
C TRP A 325 -7.89 -25.58 -19.13
N LYS A 326 -6.83 -25.47 -19.94
CA LYS A 326 -6.51 -26.42 -20.99
C LYS A 326 -5.15 -27.06 -20.70
N ALA A 327 -5.16 -28.38 -20.52
CA ALA A 327 -3.97 -29.16 -20.23
C ALA A 327 -2.88 -29.00 -21.30
N GLY A 328 -1.62 -29.06 -20.86
CA GLY A 328 -0.47 -29.09 -21.74
C GLY A 328 -0.38 -30.38 -22.57
N THR A 329 0.43 -30.36 -23.62
CA THR A 329 0.55 -31.50 -24.56
C THR A 329 1.51 -32.60 -24.12
N ASP A 330 2.26 -32.42 -23.03
CA ASP A 330 3.22 -33.41 -22.54
C ASP A 330 2.57 -34.39 -21.56
N ALA A 331 2.91 -35.67 -21.69
CA ALA A 331 2.33 -36.77 -20.89
C ALA A 331 2.64 -36.68 -19.38
N ASP A 332 3.67 -35.92 -19.00
CA ASP A 332 4.04 -35.62 -17.60
C ASP A 332 3.55 -34.24 -17.13
N ALA A 333 2.80 -33.51 -17.97
CA ALA A 333 2.28 -32.19 -17.64
C ALA A 333 1.08 -32.27 -16.69
N VAL A 334 0.85 -31.16 -16.00
CA VAL A 334 -0.32 -30.90 -15.17
C VAL A 334 -1.60 -31.05 -16.02
N GLN A 335 -2.40 -32.09 -15.76
CA GLN A 335 -3.57 -32.44 -16.56
C GLN A 335 -4.84 -31.74 -16.09
N THR A 336 -4.94 -31.47 -14.78
CA THR A 336 -6.09 -30.78 -14.19
C THR A 336 -5.67 -29.50 -13.46
N GLU A 337 -6.65 -28.63 -13.23
CA GLU A 337 -6.44 -27.43 -12.44
C GLU A 337 -6.03 -27.76 -11.00
N GLU A 338 -6.63 -28.79 -10.37
CA GLU A 338 -6.27 -29.20 -9.02
C GLU A 338 -4.81 -29.65 -8.93
N GLN A 339 -4.31 -30.37 -9.95
CA GLN A 339 -2.89 -30.76 -10.01
C GLN A 339 -1.97 -29.54 -10.13
N LEU A 340 -2.42 -28.46 -10.77
CA LEU A 340 -1.69 -27.19 -10.83
C LEU A 340 -1.64 -26.55 -9.44
N LEU A 341 -2.79 -26.53 -8.76
CA LEU A 341 -2.91 -25.97 -7.42
C LEU A 341 -1.97 -26.70 -6.45
N ASP A 342 -2.01 -28.02 -6.45
CA ASP A 342 -1.14 -28.89 -5.66
C ASP A 342 0.34 -28.70 -6.02
N ALA A 343 0.66 -28.48 -7.29
CA ALA A 343 2.03 -28.27 -7.76
C ALA A 343 2.71 -27.01 -7.20
N PHE A 344 1.96 -25.95 -6.91
CA PHE A 344 2.50 -24.72 -6.35
C PHE A 344 1.99 -24.41 -4.94
N ASP A 345 1.35 -25.36 -4.27
CA ASP A 345 0.95 -25.21 -2.86
C ASP A 345 2.19 -25.08 -1.95
N VAL A 346 3.28 -25.75 -2.32
CA VAL A 346 4.58 -25.68 -1.64
C VAL A 346 5.56 -24.80 -2.44
N PRO A 347 6.39 -23.97 -1.78
CA PRO A 347 7.46 -23.25 -2.45
C PRO A 347 8.40 -24.17 -3.24
N ILE A 348 8.79 -23.74 -4.43
CA ILE A 348 9.74 -24.44 -5.29
C ILE A 348 11.15 -23.99 -4.91
N ASP A 349 11.93 -24.89 -4.35
CA ASP A 349 13.34 -24.64 -4.03
C ASP A 349 14.17 -24.53 -5.31
N LEU A 350 15.03 -23.52 -5.32
CA LEU A 350 15.89 -23.16 -6.43
C LEU A 350 17.31 -23.65 -6.17
N LEU A 351 17.86 -24.34 -7.15
CA LEU A 351 19.27 -24.68 -7.24
C LEU A 351 19.96 -23.67 -8.17
N PRO A 352 21.19 -23.24 -7.83
CA PRO A 352 22.01 -22.51 -8.78
C PRO A 352 22.15 -23.34 -10.04
N SER A 353 21.80 -22.78 -11.20
CA SER A 353 21.98 -23.49 -12.46
C SER A 353 23.48 -23.79 -12.65
N THR A 354 23.83 -24.99 -13.12
CA THR A 354 25.21 -25.45 -13.31
C THR A 354 25.98 -24.70 -14.40
N VAL A 355 25.31 -23.77 -15.09
CA VAL A 355 25.93 -22.83 -16.02
C VAL A 355 26.67 -21.77 -15.21
N SER A 356 28.00 -21.73 -15.37
CA SER A 356 28.85 -20.77 -14.65
C SER A 356 28.27 -19.34 -14.68
N PRO A 357 28.36 -18.57 -13.59
CA PRO A 357 27.86 -17.18 -13.49
C PRO A 357 28.46 -16.19 -14.51
N THR A 358 29.39 -16.65 -15.35
CA THR A 358 30.25 -15.85 -16.21
C THR A 358 29.63 -15.44 -17.55
N ALA A 359 28.43 -15.92 -17.88
CA ALA A 359 27.70 -15.45 -19.05
C ALA A 359 26.43 -14.72 -18.59
N LEU A 360 26.58 -13.49 -18.08
CA LEU A 360 25.50 -12.51 -18.19
C LEU A 360 25.08 -12.54 -19.66
N GLY A 361 23.85 -12.96 -19.94
CA GLY A 361 23.29 -12.81 -21.27
C GLY A 361 23.36 -11.34 -21.70
N PRO A 362 23.13 -11.00 -22.98
CA PRO A 362 23.13 -9.60 -23.45
C PRO A 362 22.20 -8.66 -22.65
N THR A 363 21.28 -9.21 -21.86
CA THR A 363 20.31 -8.51 -21.00
C THR A 363 20.69 -8.39 -19.52
N GLY A 364 21.78 -9.02 -19.07
CA GLY A 364 22.17 -9.01 -17.65
C GLY A 364 21.35 -9.92 -16.72
N THR A 365 20.58 -10.86 -17.27
CA THR A 365 19.70 -11.77 -16.53
C THR A 365 20.47 -12.97 -15.95
N ARG A 366 20.17 -13.37 -14.72
CA ARG A 366 20.67 -14.59 -14.05
C ARG A 366 19.59 -15.67 -13.99
N THR A 367 20.00 -16.93 -14.04
CA THR A 367 19.07 -18.05 -14.21
C THR A 367 19.23 -19.11 -13.13
N PHE A 368 18.12 -19.56 -12.56
CA PHE A 368 18.04 -20.56 -11.50
C PHE A 368 17.03 -21.63 -11.88
N GLU A 369 17.22 -22.87 -11.43
CA GLU A 369 16.34 -23.99 -11.76
C GLU A 369 15.73 -24.58 -10.49
N GLY A 370 14.45 -24.91 -10.53
CA GLY A 370 13.72 -25.53 -9.44
C GLY A 370 12.81 -26.64 -9.93
N LYS A 371 12.60 -27.66 -9.11
CA LYS A 371 11.71 -28.78 -9.45
C LYS A 371 10.40 -28.66 -8.73
N ILE A 372 9.29 -28.94 -9.43
CA ILE A 372 7.97 -28.97 -8.81
C ILE A 372 7.93 -30.15 -7.81
N PRO A 373 7.64 -29.92 -6.52
CA PRO A 373 7.69 -30.99 -5.52
C PRO A 373 6.77 -32.17 -5.82
N THR A 374 5.55 -31.90 -6.31
CA THR A 374 4.55 -32.93 -6.64
C THR A 374 4.77 -33.57 -8.02
N SER A 375 5.60 -32.98 -8.88
CA SER A 375 5.98 -33.53 -10.18
C SER A 375 7.46 -33.26 -10.47
N PRO A 376 8.39 -34.03 -9.87
CA PRO A 376 9.83 -33.78 -9.96
C PRO A 376 10.43 -33.89 -11.37
N ALA A 377 9.67 -34.46 -12.32
CA ALA A 377 10.01 -34.49 -13.74
C ALA A 377 9.91 -33.10 -14.38
N LEU A 378 9.06 -32.22 -13.84
CA LEU A 378 8.90 -30.85 -14.28
C LEU A 378 9.91 -29.94 -13.58
N THR A 379 10.85 -29.44 -14.37
CA THR A 379 11.81 -28.41 -13.93
C THR A 379 11.33 -27.06 -14.44
N LEU A 380 11.34 -26.04 -13.58
CA LEU A 380 11.07 -24.65 -13.91
C LEU A 380 12.35 -23.83 -13.80
N ARG A 381 12.41 -22.76 -14.58
CA ARG A 381 13.52 -21.83 -14.63
C ARG A 381 13.07 -20.47 -14.13
N LEU A 382 13.75 -19.93 -13.12
CA LEU A 382 13.58 -18.55 -12.69
C LEU A 382 14.68 -17.69 -13.32
N GLU A 383 14.25 -16.69 -14.09
CA GLU A 383 15.08 -15.65 -14.67
C GLU A 383 14.99 -14.38 -13.83
N VAL A 384 16.12 -13.86 -13.36
CA VAL A 384 16.21 -12.72 -12.45
C VAL A 384 17.02 -11.61 -13.12
N SER A 385 16.37 -10.49 -13.42
CA SER A 385 17.01 -9.25 -13.86
C SER A 385 17.28 -8.32 -12.66
N SER A 386 17.75 -7.11 -12.92
CA SER A 386 17.91 -6.06 -11.91
C SER A 386 16.58 -5.56 -11.34
N ASP A 387 15.48 -5.74 -12.09
CA ASP A 387 14.18 -5.15 -11.82
C ASP A 387 13.01 -6.14 -11.76
N SER A 388 13.18 -7.38 -12.24
CA SER A 388 12.09 -8.34 -12.35
C SER A 388 12.52 -9.80 -12.14
N CYS A 389 11.55 -10.63 -11.81
CA CYS A 389 11.67 -12.08 -11.87
C CYS A 389 10.64 -12.64 -12.86
N GLN A 390 11.08 -13.57 -13.72
CA GLN A 390 10.23 -14.28 -14.66
C GLN A 390 10.40 -15.78 -14.49
N VAL A 391 9.31 -16.54 -14.54
CA VAL A 391 9.34 -18.00 -14.52
C VAL A 391 9.13 -18.52 -15.93
N ARG A 392 9.98 -19.45 -16.34
CA ARG A 392 9.97 -20.08 -17.66
C ARG A 392 9.99 -21.58 -17.49
N SER A 393 9.44 -22.29 -18.47
CA SER A 393 9.66 -23.71 -18.62
C SER A 393 10.87 -23.95 -19.53
N PRO A 394 11.73 -24.94 -19.27
CA PRO A 394 12.71 -25.41 -20.25
C PRO A 394 12.00 -25.77 -21.56
N THR A 395 12.65 -25.46 -22.69
CA THR A 395 12.11 -25.65 -24.05
C THR A 395 11.35 -26.96 -24.22
N GLY A 396 10.03 -26.87 -24.47
CA GLY A 396 9.15 -28.01 -24.77
C GLY A 396 8.00 -28.16 -23.77
N ALA A 397 8.28 -28.10 -22.46
CA ALA A 397 7.30 -28.42 -21.44
C ALA A 397 6.25 -27.31 -21.27
N ARG A 398 4.99 -27.57 -21.64
CA ARG A 398 3.86 -26.67 -21.34
C ARG A 398 3.11 -27.19 -20.12
N LEU A 399 3.08 -26.40 -19.05
CA LEU A 399 2.24 -26.72 -17.88
C LEU A 399 0.75 -26.74 -18.25
N GLY A 400 0.34 -25.86 -19.18
CA GLY A 400 -1.01 -25.72 -19.71
C GLY A 400 -1.27 -24.28 -20.12
N GLU A 401 -2.51 -24.00 -20.53
CA GLU A 401 -2.96 -22.70 -21.03
C GLU A 401 -4.30 -22.30 -20.39
N PHE A 402 -4.48 -21.00 -20.18
CA PHE A 402 -5.77 -20.42 -19.83
C PHE A 402 -6.50 -19.98 -21.09
N VAL A 403 -7.74 -20.43 -21.23
CA VAL A 403 -8.63 -20.02 -22.32
C VAL A 403 -9.73 -19.14 -21.74
N ASP A 404 -9.80 -17.90 -22.22
CA ASP A 404 -10.84 -16.94 -21.81
C ASP A 404 -12.21 -17.24 -22.46
N LYS A 405 -13.24 -16.49 -22.06
CA LYS A 405 -14.60 -16.62 -22.60
C LYS A 405 -14.71 -16.33 -24.11
N THR A 406 -13.72 -15.65 -24.70
CA THR A 406 -13.66 -15.34 -26.13
C THR A 406 -12.97 -16.44 -26.94
N GLY A 407 -12.36 -17.42 -26.26
CA GLY A 407 -11.57 -18.49 -26.86
C GLY A 407 -10.10 -18.13 -27.08
N ALA A 408 -9.64 -16.98 -26.59
CA ALA A 408 -8.23 -16.63 -26.62
C ALA A 408 -7.45 -17.46 -25.59
N SER A 409 -6.31 -18.03 -25.99
CA SER A 409 -5.47 -18.89 -25.16
C SER A 409 -4.16 -18.20 -24.80
N GLU A 410 -3.77 -18.25 -23.53
CA GLU A 410 -2.50 -17.74 -23.02
C GLU A 410 -1.79 -18.85 -22.20
N PRO A 411 -0.50 -19.15 -22.43
CA PRO A 411 0.24 -20.10 -21.60
C PRO A 411 0.27 -19.70 -20.13
N PHE A 412 0.13 -20.68 -19.23
CA PHE A 412 0.04 -20.44 -17.79
C PHE A 412 1.17 -19.56 -17.23
N LEU A 413 2.42 -19.89 -17.57
CA LEU A 413 3.58 -19.16 -17.07
C LEU A 413 3.66 -17.73 -17.65
N ASP A 414 3.16 -17.52 -18.87
CA ASP A 414 3.09 -16.17 -19.46
C ASP A 414 2.03 -15.32 -18.74
N PHE A 415 0.87 -15.91 -18.42
CA PHE A 415 -0.15 -15.29 -17.58
C PHE A 415 0.41 -14.89 -16.21
N VAL A 416 1.11 -15.81 -15.54
CA VAL A 416 1.78 -15.55 -14.24
C VAL A 416 2.80 -14.42 -14.36
N ASN A 417 3.64 -14.43 -15.39
CA ASN A 417 4.66 -13.41 -15.62
C ASN A 417 4.06 -12.03 -15.88
N ARG A 418 3.03 -11.96 -16.73
CA ARG A 418 2.32 -10.72 -17.09
C ARG A 418 1.67 -10.07 -15.88
N LEU A 419 1.10 -10.87 -14.98
CA LEU A 419 0.50 -10.39 -13.73
C LEU A 419 1.51 -10.19 -12.59
N HIS A 420 2.76 -10.59 -12.80
CA HIS A 420 3.77 -10.73 -11.74
C HIS A 420 3.26 -11.51 -10.52
N ALA A 421 2.48 -12.56 -10.76
CA ALA A 421 1.80 -13.36 -9.74
C ALA A 421 2.72 -14.40 -9.10
N MET A 422 3.92 -13.97 -8.70
CA MET A 422 4.92 -14.81 -8.04
C MET A 422 5.63 -14.08 -6.91
N ARG A 423 6.17 -14.87 -5.99
CA ARG A 423 7.03 -14.41 -4.90
C ARG A 423 8.31 -15.19 -4.94
N VAL A 424 9.43 -14.49 -4.77
CA VAL A 424 10.76 -15.11 -4.74
C VAL A 424 11.41 -14.75 -3.41
N SER A 425 11.84 -15.77 -2.68
CA SER A 425 12.66 -15.60 -1.47
C SER A 425 14.13 -15.55 -1.85
N PHE A 426 14.95 -14.78 -1.13
CA PHE A 426 16.38 -14.68 -1.37
C PHE A 426 17.20 -15.12 -0.14
N THR A 427 18.46 -15.51 -0.38
CA THR A 427 19.41 -16.01 0.62
C THR A 427 19.56 -15.02 1.77
N GLY A 428 19.48 -15.54 3.01
CA GLY A 428 19.47 -14.75 4.24
C GLY A 428 18.08 -14.45 4.79
N ALA A 429 16.99 -14.86 4.11
CA ALA A 429 15.59 -14.65 4.51
C ALA A 429 15.23 -13.18 4.81
N THR A 430 16.08 -12.24 4.40
CA THR A 430 15.89 -10.82 4.66
C THR A 430 15.12 -10.14 3.55
N ALA A 431 15.01 -10.72 2.34
CA ALA A 431 14.33 -10.11 1.21
C ALA A 431 13.35 -11.03 0.48
N LEU A 432 12.27 -10.43 -0.01
CA LEU A 432 11.23 -11.08 -0.80
C LEU A 432 10.90 -10.22 -2.03
N TYR A 433 10.80 -10.86 -3.19
CA TYR A 433 10.24 -10.26 -4.40
C TYR A 433 8.72 -10.31 -4.39
N SER A 434 8.08 -9.19 -4.76
CA SER A 434 6.65 -9.13 -5.03
C SER A 434 6.34 -8.01 -6.02
N ALA A 435 5.84 -8.39 -7.21
CA ALA A 435 5.35 -7.58 -8.33
C ALA A 435 6.17 -6.35 -8.79
N ASP A 436 6.54 -5.47 -7.87
CA ASP A 436 7.23 -4.20 -8.07
C ASP A 436 8.72 -4.25 -7.64
N GLY A 437 9.29 -5.45 -7.46
CA GLY A 437 10.70 -5.66 -7.11
C GLY A 437 10.93 -6.43 -5.81
N ALA A 438 12.20 -6.49 -5.38
CA ALA A 438 12.62 -7.12 -4.14
C ALA A 438 12.70 -6.12 -2.98
N TYR A 439 12.19 -6.54 -1.83
CA TYR A 439 12.12 -5.74 -0.63
C TYR A 439 12.74 -6.49 0.53
N ALA A 440 13.65 -5.83 1.24
CA ALA A 440 14.19 -6.35 2.46
C ALA A 440 13.29 -5.97 3.63
N SER A 441 13.05 -6.93 4.53
CA SER A 441 12.56 -6.66 5.87
C SER A 441 13.47 -5.59 6.47
N GLY A 442 12.87 -4.49 6.93
CA GLY A 442 13.59 -3.47 7.70
C GLY A 442 14.31 -4.12 8.90
N ASP A 443 15.20 -3.35 9.52
CA ASP A 443 16.01 -3.78 10.67
C ASP A 443 15.15 -4.57 11.68
N VAL A 444 15.31 -5.90 11.71
CA VAL A 444 14.51 -6.79 12.56
C VAL A 444 14.68 -6.41 14.04
N GLN A 445 15.82 -5.81 14.39
CA GLN A 445 16.04 -5.29 15.72
C GLN A 445 15.02 -4.20 16.07
N VAL A 446 14.64 -3.33 15.13
CA VAL A 446 13.60 -2.32 15.34
C VAL A 446 12.27 -2.98 15.67
N ALA A 447 11.93 -4.10 15.01
CA ALA A 447 10.71 -4.84 15.32
C ALA A 447 10.73 -5.44 16.72
N VAL A 448 11.87 -6.01 17.13
CA VAL A 448 12.08 -6.56 18.47
C VAL A 448 12.05 -5.47 19.52
N ASP A 449 12.74 -4.35 19.31
CA ASP A 449 12.77 -3.20 20.22
C ASP A 449 11.37 -2.61 20.41
N GLN A 450 10.60 -2.51 19.33
CA GLN A 450 9.20 -2.08 19.40
C GLN A 450 8.33 -3.09 20.13
N LEU A 451 8.54 -4.39 19.90
CA LEU A 451 7.84 -5.44 20.64
C LEU A 451 8.09 -5.32 22.14
N ILE A 452 9.36 -5.17 22.52
CA ILE A 452 9.79 -5.01 23.91
C ILE A 452 9.25 -3.69 24.49
N SER A 453 9.13 -2.63 23.70
CA SER A 453 8.70 -1.31 24.19
C SER A 453 7.29 -1.27 24.80
N PHE A 454 6.42 -2.23 24.44
CA PHE A 454 5.08 -2.33 25.03
C PHE A 454 4.96 -3.43 26.10
N LEU A 455 6.04 -4.20 26.34
CA LEU A 455 6.11 -5.16 27.43
C LEU A 455 6.66 -4.45 28.68
N THR A 456 5.80 -4.26 29.67
CA THR A 456 6.20 -3.66 30.95
C THR A 456 6.36 -4.77 31.99
N SER A 457 7.53 -4.82 32.63
CA SER A 457 7.71 -5.66 33.82
C SER A 457 7.28 -4.89 35.06
N THR A 458 6.66 -5.59 36.01
CA THR A 458 6.33 -5.04 37.33
C THR A 458 6.63 -6.08 38.40
N LYS A 459 7.19 -5.63 39.53
CA LYS A 459 7.46 -6.48 40.70
C LYS A 459 6.19 -6.88 41.43
N ASP A 460 5.08 -6.19 41.20
CA ASP A 460 3.81 -6.48 41.85
C ASP A 460 3.26 -7.87 41.48
N LEU A 461 3.80 -8.49 40.43
CA LEU A 461 3.43 -9.84 39.99
C LEU A 461 4.34 -10.95 40.57
N ASP A 462 5.44 -10.63 41.25
CA ASP A 462 6.43 -11.63 41.71
C ASP A 462 5.86 -12.63 42.73
N GLY A 463 4.81 -12.23 43.48
CA GLY A 463 4.12 -13.08 44.47
C GLY A 463 2.86 -13.78 43.94
N VAL A 464 2.49 -13.58 42.68
CA VAL A 464 1.24 -14.12 42.14
C VAL A 464 1.37 -15.63 41.90
N THR A 465 0.61 -16.41 42.66
CA THR A 465 0.57 -17.89 42.57
C THR A 465 -0.74 -18.43 42.01
N SER A 466 -1.69 -17.55 41.71
CA SER A 466 -3.03 -17.90 41.19
C SER A 466 -3.56 -16.82 40.26
N GLU A 467 -4.49 -17.16 39.36
CA GLU A 467 -5.20 -16.15 38.57
C GLU A 467 -6.24 -15.45 39.45
N LYS A 468 -7.16 -16.22 40.05
CA LYS A 468 -8.23 -15.75 40.94
C LYS A 468 -8.13 -16.29 42.38
N GLY A 469 -7.27 -17.29 42.59
CA GLY A 469 -7.20 -18.06 43.84
C GLY A 469 -8.35 -19.05 43.98
N ASP A 470 -8.39 -19.76 45.11
CA ASP A 470 -9.57 -20.55 45.50
C ASP A 470 -10.66 -19.58 45.99
N GLU A 471 -11.90 -19.72 45.53
CA GLU A 471 -13.03 -18.88 45.98
C GLU A 471 -13.50 -19.31 47.39
N PRO A 472 -13.20 -18.58 48.48
CA PRO A 472 -13.84 -18.84 49.76
C PRO A 472 -15.33 -18.45 49.70
N ALA A 473 -16.17 -19.21 50.40
CA ALA A 473 -17.58 -18.87 50.54
C ALA A 473 -17.76 -17.47 51.18
N GLY A 474 -18.49 -16.57 50.50
CA GLY A 474 -18.71 -15.19 50.97
C GLY A 474 -17.72 -14.16 50.42
N PHE A 475 -17.23 -14.36 49.20
CA PHE A 475 -16.23 -13.55 48.50
C PHE A 475 -16.46 -12.03 48.62
N ALA A 476 -15.55 -11.34 49.30
CA ALA A 476 -15.54 -9.87 49.41
C ALA A 476 -14.40 -9.23 48.60
N ALA A 477 -13.31 -9.97 48.34
CA ALA A 477 -12.17 -9.54 47.54
C ALA A 477 -11.32 -10.75 47.11
N TYR A 478 -10.56 -10.59 46.03
CA TYR A 478 -9.63 -11.62 45.57
C TYR A 478 -8.43 -11.82 46.54
N PRO A 479 -7.86 -13.04 46.64
CA PRO A 479 -6.69 -13.32 47.48
C PRO A 479 -5.47 -12.51 47.06
N GLN A 480 -4.60 -12.15 48.02
CA GLN A 480 -3.40 -11.32 47.76
C GLN A 480 -2.43 -11.89 46.73
N GLU A 481 -2.38 -13.21 46.61
CA GLU A 481 -1.52 -13.91 45.64
C GLU A 481 -2.22 -14.23 44.32
N SER A 482 -3.34 -13.54 44.04
CA SER A 482 -4.04 -13.61 42.76
C SER A 482 -3.68 -12.43 41.85
N SER A 483 -3.61 -12.67 40.54
CA SER A 483 -3.39 -11.58 39.57
C SER A 483 -4.53 -10.58 39.57
N PHE A 484 -5.77 -11.02 39.83
CA PHE A 484 -6.93 -10.15 39.97
C PHE A 484 -6.74 -9.14 41.10
N ARG A 485 -6.26 -9.60 42.27
CA ARG A 485 -5.99 -8.70 43.40
C ARG A 485 -4.88 -7.70 43.09
N ARG A 486 -3.85 -8.11 42.34
CA ARG A 486 -2.78 -7.19 41.92
C ARG A 486 -3.29 -6.13 40.95
N ILE A 487 -4.24 -6.44 40.07
CA ILE A 487 -4.89 -5.44 39.22
C ILE A 487 -5.65 -4.41 40.07
N GLU A 488 -6.36 -4.85 41.11
CA GLU A 488 -7.14 -3.97 41.99
C GLU A 488 -6.24 -3.07 42.86
N ASP A 489 -5.13 -3.60 43.39
CA ASP A 489 -4.29 -2.91 44.38
C ASP A 489 -3.12 -2.11 43.76
N SER A 490 -2.61 -2.49 42.58
CA SER A 490 -1.40 -1.91 42.01
C SER A 490 -1.69 -0.67 41.14
N GLY A 491 -1.18 0.48 41.60
CA GLY A 491 -1.13 1.74 40.84
C GLY A 491 -0.28 1.70 39.57
N ASP A 492 0.58 0.69 39.43
CA ASP A 492 1.40 0.46 38.24
C ASP A 492 0.65 -0.31 37.16
N ILE A 493 -0.31 -1.17 37.55
CA ILE A 493 -1.17 -1.93 36.65
C ILE A 493 -2.43 -1.11 36.30
N ALA A 494 -3.26 -0.81 37.29
CA ALA A 494 -4.46 0.03 37.17
C ALA A 494 -4.27 1.33 37.93
N LYS A 495 -4.57 2.48 37.32
CA LYS A 495 -4.33 3.75 38.01
C LYS A 495 -5.36 3.93 39.13
N ALA A 496 -4.90 4.35 40.32
CA ALA A 496 -5.76 4.52 41.50
C ALA A 496 -6.95 5.48 41.28
N ALA A 497 -6.86 6.41 40.33
CA ALA A 497 -7.94 7.35 39.98
C ALA A 497 -8.88 6.83 38.88
N SER A 498 -8.64 5.62 38.35
CA SER A 498 -9.50 5.00 37.34
C SER A 498 -10.63 4.21 37.99
N ALA A 499 -11.77 4.13 37.30
CA ALA A 499 -12.80 3.15 37.64
C ALA A 499 -12.42 1.78 37.06
N LEU A 500 -12.50 0.73 37.87
CA LEU A 500 -12.36 -0.66 37.44
C LEU A 500 -13.71 -1.36 37.47
N ILE A 501 -14.04 -2.02 36.36
CA ILE A 501 -15.27 -2.78 36.20
C ILE A 501 -14.88 -4.22 35.94
N CYS A 502 -15.19 -5.12 36.89
CA CYS A 502 -14.94 -6.54 36.72
C CYS A 502 -15.93 -7.12 35.69
N GLY A 503 -15.39 -7.78 34.67
CA GLY A 503 -16.11 -8.37 33.54
C GLY A 503 -16.11 -9.88 33.53
N ASP A 504 -15.75 -10.50 34.67
CA ASP A 504 -15.64 -11.94 34.87
C ASP A 504 -17.00 -12.65 34.88
N ASP A 505 -17.81 -12.39 33.85
CA ASP A 505 -19.05 -13.09 33.54
C ASP A 505 -18.81 -14.22 32.54
N ARG A 506 -19.78 -15.13 32.41
CA ARG A 506 -19.65 -16.36 31.60
C ARG A 506 -19.40 -16.15 30.10
N LYS A 507 -19.36 -14.91 29.59
CA LYS A 507 -19.05 -14.59 28.20
C LYS A 507 -17.60 -14.11 28.02
N GLU A 508 -16.88 -13.82 29.11
CA GLU A 508 -15.46 -13.46 29.23
C GLU A 508 -14.94 -12.59 28.07
N ILE A 509 -15.41 -11.34 28.04
CA ILE A 509 -14.94 -10.34 27.07
C ILE A 509 -13.67 -9.64 27.58
N PHE A 510 -13.55 -9.44 28.89
CA PHE A 510 -12.39 -8.93 29.61
C PHE A 510 -12.50 -9.35 31.08
N ASP A 511 -11.39 -9.38 31.79
CA ASP A 511 -11.40 -9.57 33.25
C ASP A 511 -11.71 -8.25 33.95
N TYR A 512 -11.07 -7.15 33.50
CA TYR A 512 -11.41 -5.80 33.93
C TYR A 512 -11.50 -4.83 32.76
N LEU A 513 -12.45 -3.90 32.86
CA LEU A 513 -12.50 -2.69 32.05
C LEU A 513 -12.11 -1.51 32.94
N GLU A 514 -10.98 -0.88 32.63
CA GLU A 514 -10.54 0.33 33.30
C GLU A 514 -10.96 1.56 32.51
N ILE A 515 -11.56 2.52 33.19
CA ILE A 515 -11.98 3.81 32.62
C ILE A 515 -11.28 4.93 33.39
N SER A 516 -10.35 5.62 32.72
CA SER A 516 -9.69 6.81 33.24
C SER A 516 -10.29 8.05 32.59
N VAL A 517 -11.06 8.82 33.37
CA VAL A 517 -11.65 10.10 32.91
C VAL A 517 -10.55 11.15 32.72
N ALA A 518 -9.56 11.19 33.61
CA ALA A 518 -8.46 12.14 33.57
C ALA A 518 -7.60 11.98 32.29
N GLU A 519 -7.32 10.73 31.90
CA GLU A 519 -6.52 10.43 30.71
C GLU A 519 -7.37 10.28 29.44
N ARG A 520 -8.70 10.38 29.55
CA ARG A 520 -9.66 10.10 28.47
C ARG A 520 -9.37 8.76 27.77
N ARG A 521 -9.11 7.73 28.56
CA ARG A 521 -8.62 6.43 28.09
C ARG A 521 -9.44 5.30 28.68
N THR A 522 -9.63 4.25 27.88
CA THR A 522 -10.22 2.97 28.30
C THR A 522 -9.22 1.86 28.06
N ARG A 523 -8.98 0.99 29.05
CA ARG A 523 -8.12 -0.19 28.93
C ARG A 523 -8.92 -1.45 29.25
N TRP A 524 -8.69 -2.49 28.46
CA TRP A 524 -9.26 -3.82 28.67
C TRP A 524 -8.13 -4.69 29.22
N LEU A 525 -8.30 -5.18 30.43
CA LEU A 525 -7.30 -5.94 31.15
C LEU A 525 -7.71 -7.41 31.15
N HIS A 526 -6.73 -8.26 30.85
CA HIS A 526 -6.85 -9.71 30.88
C HIS A 526 -5.72 -10.24 31.76
N ALA A 527 -6.07 -11.05 32.75
CA ALA A 527 -5.15 -11.65 33.70
C ALA A 527 -4.98 -13.13 33.36
N LYS A 528 -3.74 -13.58 33.28
CA LYS A 528 -3.43 -14.99 33.02
C LYS A 528 -2.28 -15.45 33.89
N MET A 529 -2.42 -16.62 34.49
CA MET A 529 -1.34 -17.28 35.23
C MET A 529 -1.18 -18.71 34.72
N THR A 530 0.05 -19.08 34.35
CA THR A 530 0.40 -20.45 33.96
C THR A 530 0.66 -21.30 35.21
N SER A 531 -0.38 -21.94 35.72
CA SER A 531 -0.28 -22.82 36.89
C SER A 531 0.59 -24.04 36.59
N GLY A 532 1.64 -24.27 37.40
CA GLY A 532 2.20 -25.62 37.60
C GLY A 532 3.55 -25.99 36.99
N LYS A 533 4.54 -25.10 36.91
CA LYS A 533 5.95 -25.53 36.73
C LYS A 533 6.86 -24.89 37.76
N ALA A 534 7.69 -25.74 38.39
CA ALA A 534 8.69 -25.34 39.38
C ALA A 534 9.60 -24.22 38.85
N PRO A 535 10.11 -23.33 39.72
CA PRO A 535 10.97 -22.19 39.34
C PRO A 535 12.23 -22.61 38.54
N ASP A 536 12.66 -23.87 38.65
CA ASP A 536 13.84 -24.41 37.95
C ASP A 536 13.52 -25.02 36.58
N SER A 537 12.25 -25.15 36.23
CA SER A 537 11.84 -25.38 34.84
C SER A 537 11.57 -23.98 34.29
N PRO A 538 12.45 -23.38 33.47
CA PRO A 538 12.10 -22.15 32.78
C PRO A 538 10.84 -22.48 31.97
N GLY A 539 9.69 -22.06 32.48
CA GLY A 539 8.43 -22.14 31.75
C GLY A 539 8.74 -21.45 30.46
N SER A 540 8.79 -22.22 29.36
CA SER A 540 9.21 -21.66 28.10
C SER A 540 8.31 -20.45 27.89
N LEU A 541 8.89 -19.25 27.84
CA LEU A 541 8.29 -18.08 27.25
C LEU A 541 8.15 -18.42 25.75
N SER A 542 7.28 -19.37 25.44
CA SER A 542 7.04 -19.85 24.11
C SER A 542 6.21 -18.79 23.40
N ALA A 543 6.37 -18.71 22.08
CA ALA A 543 5.55 -17.86 21.22
C ALA A 543 4.03 -18.01 21.50
N SER A 544 3.60 -19.14 22.06
CA SER A 544 2.24 -19.40 22.51
C SER A 544 1.73 -18.44 23.59
N ALA A 545 2.55 -18.02 24.55
CA ALA A 545 2.11 -17.11 25.62
C ALA A 545 1.81 -15.69 25.10
N LEU A 546 2.65 -15.18 24.19
CA LEU A 546 2.36 -13.93 23.48
C LEU A 546 1.14 -14.08 22.56
N GLN A 547 0.99 -15.23 21.89
CA GLN A 547 -0.16 -15.51 21.03
C GLN A 547 -1.48 -15.51 21.81
N GLU A 548 -1.50 -15.97 23.06
CA GLU A 548 -2.68 -15.86 23.94
C GLU A 548 -3.03 -14.40 24.21
N ALA A 549 -2.06 -13.56 24.57
CA ALA A 549 -2.28 -12.13 24.78
C ALA A 549 -2.78 -11.42 23.51
N VAL A 550 -2.19 -11.74 22.35
CA VAL A 550 -2.64 -11.23 21.04
C VAL A 550 -4.06 -11.72 20.74
N GLY A 551 -4.38 -12.97 21.04
CA GLY A 551 -5.71 -13.54 20.87
C GLY A 551 -6.77 -12.80 21.68
N GLN A 552 -6.49 -12.47 22.94
CA GLN A 552 -7.40 -11.66 23.77
C GLN A 552 -7.57 -10.24 23.20
N ALA A 553 -6.48 -9.60 22.77
CA ALA A 553 -6.56 -8.29 22.12
C ALA A 553 -7.42 -8.32 20.83
N GLN A 554 -7.29 -9.37 20.01
CA GLN A 554 -8.10 -9.57 18.82
C GLN A 554 -9.59 -9.75 19.13
N LYS A 555 -9.93 -10.52 20.18
CA LYS A 555 -11.32 -10.63 20.65
C LYS A 555 -11.89 -9.26 21.03
N ASN A 556 -11.14 -8.47 21.80
CA ASN A 556 -11.57 -7.13 22.23
C ASN A 556 -11.83 -6.21 21.05
N LEU A 557 -10.93 -6.20 20.06
CA LEU A 557 -11.10 -5.43 18.82
C LEU A 557 -12.33 -5.86 18.02
N ALA A 558 -12.63 -7.16 17.98
CA ALA A 558 -13.83 -7.67 17.33
C ALA A 558 -15.09 -7.11 18.00
N PHE A 559 -15.14 -7.06 19.35
CA PHE A 559 -16.26 -6.49 20.10
C PHE A 559 -16.45 -4.99 19.86
N ILE A 560 -15.36 -4.21 19.81
CA ILE A 560 -15.43 -2.76 19.51
C ILE A 560 -16.05 -2.50 18.13
N ARG A 561 -15.82 -3.39 17.18
CA ARG A 561 -16.32 -3.28 15.80
C ARG A 561 -17.73 -3.86 15.61
N MET A 562 -18.32 -4.46 16.64
CA MET A 562 -19.67 -5.00 16.53
C MET A 562 -20.68 -3.87 16.38
N SER A 563 -21.57 -4.03 15.40
CA SER A 563 -22.70 -3.13 15.21
C SER A 563 -23.62 -3.17 16.43
N SER A 564 -24.23 -2.04 16.77
CA SER A 564 -25.32 -1.97 17.75
C SER A 564 -26.53 -2.83 17.38
N SER A 565 -26.63 -3.31 16.14
CA SER A 565 -27.64 -4.25 15.65
C SER A 565 -27.23 -5.73 15.76
N ASP A 566 -26.03 -6.06 16.26
CA ASP A 566 -25.60 -7.45 16.44
C ASP A 566 -26.49 -8.15 17.47
N LYS A 567 -26.91 -9.38 17.15
CA LYS A 567 -27.86 -10.16 17.96
C LYS A 567 -27.39 -10.36 19.41
N ARG A 568 -26.07 -10.33 19.65
CA ARG A 568 -25.46 -10.43 20.99
C ARG A 568 -25.73 -9.22 21.88
N PHE A 569 -25.96 -8.03 21.32
CA PHE A 569 -26.42 -6.85 22.05
C PHE A 569 -27.95 -6.82 22.22
N THR A 570 -28.71 -7.39 21.27
CA THR A 570 -30.18 -7.37 21.34
C THR A 570 -30.78 -8.45 22.24
N ARG A 571 -30.02 -9.50 22.61
CA ARG A 571 -30.42 -10.36 23.74
C ARG A 571 -30.25 -9.55 25.02
N ARG A 572 -31.35 -9.00 25.53
CA ARG A 572 -31.49 -8.57 26.93
C ARG A 572 -31.31 -9.80 27.83
N ASP A 573 -30.08 -10.26 27.98
CA ASP A 573 -29.70 -11.10 29.11
C ASP A 573 -29.57 -10.17 30.31
N SER A 574 -30.48 -10.32 31.28
CA SER A 574 -30.44 -9.67 32.60
C SER A 574 -29.25 -10.13 33.46
N SER A 575 -28.24 -10.78 32.87
CA SER A 575 -27.06 -11.35 33.52
C SER A 575 -25.78 -10.54 33.33
N LEU A 576 -25.82 -9.40 32.60
CA LEU A 576 -24.73 -8.41 32.58
C LEU A 576 -24.78 -7.61 33.91
N GLY A 577 -24.60 -8.31 35.02
CA GLY A 577 -24.54 -7.75 36.37
C GLY A 577 -23.17 -7.15 36.59
N TRP A 578 -22.95 -5.94 36.07
CA TRP A 578 -21.73 -5.17 36.28
C TRP A 578 -21.55 -4.87 37.78
N GLN A 579 -20.56 -5.48 38.42
CA GLN A 579 -20.13 -5.10 39.77
C GLN A 579 -19.02 -4.06 39.66
N LEU A 580 -19.29 -2.85 40.16
CA LEU A 580 -18.28 -1.80 40.30
C LEU A 580 -17.44 -2.11 41.53
N HIS A 581 -16.13 -2.33 41.34
CA HIS A 581 -15.16 -2.36 42.43
C HIS A 581 -14.43 -1.02 42.44
N ALA A 582 -14.62 -0.24 43.50
CA ALA A 582 -13.81 0.95 43.74
C ALA A 582 -12.49 0.49 44.39
N ALA A 583 -11.36 0.87 43.80
CA ALA A 583 -10.07 0.75 44.47
C ALA A 583 -10.06 1.72 45.66
N GLU A 584 -10.31 1.21 46.87
CA GLU A 584 -10.33 2.03 48.08
C GLU A 584 -8.89 2.51 48.40
N ALA A 585 -8.73 3.83 48.45
CA ALA A 585 -7.52 4.46 48.97
C ALA A 585 -7.37 4.11 50.46
N VAL A 586 -6.20 3.57 50.82
CA VAL A 586 -5.85 3.11 52.16
C VAL A 586 -6.09 4.19 53.24
N GLY A 587 -7.01 3.90 54.17
CA GLY A 587 -7.25 4.67 55.41
C GLY A 587 -7.71 3.75 56.55
N HIS A 588 -7.00 3.78 57.68
CA HIS A 588 -7.16 2.93 58.88
C HIS A 588 -8.42 3.25 59.76
N PRO A 589 -8.77 2.43 60.78
CA PRO A 589 -10.10 1.81 60.94
C PRO A 589 -11.02 2.44 62.01
N ALA A 590 -12.33 2.14 61.94
CA ALA A 590 -13.22 2.08 63.10
C ALA A 590 -14.46 1.19 62.89
N GLY A 591 -14.60 0.14 63.71
CA GLY A 591 -15.87 -0.28 64.33
C GLY A 591 -16.85 -1.18 63.56
N PRO A 592 -17.32 -2.31 64.14
CA PRO A 592 -18.21 -3.26 63.48
C PRO A 592 -19.70 -2.98 63.77
N THR A 593 -20.56 -3.10 62.75
CA THR A 593 -21.98 -3.40 62.98
C THR A 593 -22.50 -4.41 61.96
N SER A 594 -22.98 -5.52 62.51
CA SER A 594 -23.66 -6.66 61.94
C SER A 594 -25.01 -6.34 61.30
N GLY A 595 -25.37 -7.01 60.20
CA GLY A 595 -26.74 -7.13 59.72
C GLY A 595 -26.86 -8.09 58.54
N ARG A 596 -27.63 -9.18 58.71
CA ARG A 596 -27.86 -10.28 57.74
C ARG A 596 -29.04 -9.99 56.81
N GLY A 597 -28.99 -10.62 55.62
CA GLY A 597 -30.12 -11.01 54.75
C GLY A 597 -30.25 -10.16 53.48
N CYS A 598 -30.51 -10.67 52.27
CA CYS A 598 -30.84 -11.98 51.72
C CYS A 598 -30.59 -11.93 50.19
N TRP A 599 -30.24 -13.05 49.55
CA TRP A 599 -30.38 -13.24 48.09
C TRP A 599 -31.69 -13.99 47.79
N GLY A 600 -32.42 -13.54 46.76
CA GLY A 600 -33.55 -14.31 46.19
C GLY A 600 -34.54 -13.56 45.28
N GLN A 601 -34.16 -13.42 44.00
CA GLN A 601 -35.04 -13.32 42.79
C GLN A 601 -35.89 -12.05 42.52
N PRO A 602 -36.25 -11.80 41.22
CA PRO A 602 -36.37 -10.46 40.66
C PRO A 602 -37.81 -9.95 40.62
N ALA A 603 -38.01 -8.67 40.92
CA ALA A 603 -39.26 -7.97 40.65
C ALA A 603 -39.03 -6.82 39.67
N GLY A 604 -39.59 -6.96 38.46
CA GLY A 604 -40.27 -5.94 37.63
C GLY A 604 -39.59 -4.59 37.27
N PRO A 605 -39.94 -4.00 36.11
CA PRO A 605 -39.35 -2.75 35.66
C PRO A 605 -40.01 -1.54 36.35
N GLY A 606 -39.17 -0.63 36.85
CA GLY A 606 -39.54 0.76 37.14
C GLY A 606 -39.28 1.19 38.58
N GLN A 607 -38.29 2.08 38.76
CA GLN A 607 -38.52 3.42 39.29
C GLN A 607 -37.23 4.25 39.22
N ILE A 608 -37.37 5.45 38.67
CA ILE A 608 -36.40 6.54 38.77
C ILE A 608 -36.53 7.12 40.18
N ALA A 609 -35.43 7.24 40.92
CA ALA A 609 -35.34 8.12 42.08
C ALA A 609 -34.15 9.08 41.89
N ARG A 610 -34.50 10.36 41.75
CA ARG A 610 -33.57 11.50 41.85
C ARG A 610 -33.16 11.72 43.31
N ARG A 611 -32.01 12.39 43.47
CA ARG A 611 -31.46 13.02 44.69
C ARG A 611 -32.49 13.37 45.77
N ALA A 612 -32.10 13.13 47.02
CA ALA A 612 -32.32 14.09 48.09
C ALA A 612 -30.96 14.48 48.67
N ASP A 613 -30.73 15.78 48.75
CA ASP A 613 -29.58 16.40 49.39
C ASP A 613 -29.56 16.11 50.90
N GLY A 614 -28.35 16.06 51.45
CA GLY A 614 -28.03 15.99 52.87
C GLY A 614 -26.55 16.21 53.06
#